data_AF-A0A354X4U7-F1
#
_entry.id   AF-A0A354X4U7-F1
#
_cell.length_a   1.000
_cell.length_b   1.000
_cell.length_c   1.000
_cell.angle_alpha   90.00
_cell.angle_beta   90.00
_cell.angle_gamma   90.00
#
_symmetry.space_group_name_H-M   'P 1'
#
loop_
_entity.id
_entity.type
_entity.pdbx_description
1 polymer ?
#
loop_
_entity_poly.entity_id
_entity_poly.type
_entity_poly.pdbx_seq_one_letter_code
_entity_poly.pdbx_strand_id
1 'polypeptide(L)'
;AVEFIRRTFNFAKKEADMDDSISVVKICTQYAQKGMWNIFIALISLTLAFAFGDPNFFVAYLISIAVFGLFQAIYMANAGGSWDNAKKVVEVDLKEKNTPLHEASIVGDTVGDPFKDTTSVSLNPIIKFSTLFGLLATEMSIQMKYVETTDISLYIAIPFLILGLCFVWRSFYRMRIPTV
;
A
#
# COMPACT_ATOMS: atom_id res chain seq x y z
N ALA A 1 -3.00 -16.54 0.49
CA ALA A 1 -1.92 -17.45 0.05
C ALA A 1 -1.73 -18.60 1.04
N VAL A 2 -1.41 -18.34 2.32
CA VAL A 2 -1.15 -19.39 3.33
C VAL A 2 -2.26 -20.44 3.44
N GLU A 3 -3.53 -20.01 3.52
CA GLU A 3 -4.66 -20.94 3.62
C GLU A 3 -4.86 -21.79 2.36
N PHE A 4 -4.66 -21.18 1.18
CA PHE A 4 -4.68 -21.90 -0.10
C PHE A 4 -3.57 -22.95 -0.16
N ILE A 5 -2.34 -22.59 0.23
CA ILE A 5 -1.20 -23.53 0.28
C ILE A 5 -1.50 -24.69 1.22
N ARG A 6 -2.01 -24.42 2.44
CA ARG A 6 -2.37 -25.46 3.43
C ARG A 6 -3.42 -26.46 2.94
N ARG A 7 -4.35 -26.02 2.09
CA ARG A 7 -5.46 -26.86 1.59
C ARG A 7 -5.11 -27.62 0.32
N THR A 8 -4.29 -27.02 -0.55
CA THR A 8 -4.04 -27.55 -1.89
C THR A 8 -2.73 -28.35 -1.98
N PHE A 9 -1.70 -27.97 -1.23
CA PHE A 9 -0.38 -28.56 -1.40
C PHE A 9 -0.25 -29.88 -0.64
N ASN A 10 0.31 -30.88 -1.31
CA ASN A 10 0.70 -32.13 -0.68
C ASN A 10 2.12 -32.03 -0.12
N PHE A 11 2.24 -31.78 1.19
CA PHE A 11 3.52 -31.65 1.89
C PHE A 11 4.33 -32.96 1.98
N ALA A 12 3.79 -34.10 1.55
CA ALA A 12 4.54 -35.36 1.51
C ALA A 12 5.43 -35.49 0.25
N LYS A 13 5.24 -34.64 -0.77
CA LYS A 13 6.10 -34.64 -1.97
C LYS A 13 7.48 -34.06 -1.63
N LYS A 14 8.54 -34.68 -2.15
CA LYS A 14 9.94 -34.22 -1.99
C LYS A 14 10.27 -32.96 -2.78
N GLU A 15 9.51 -32.70 -3.84
CA GLU A 15 9.75 -31.60 -4.78
C GLU A 15 8.45 -30.82 -5.03
N ALA A 16 8.61 -29.53 -5.34
CA ALA A 16 7.50 -28.64 -5.63
C ALA A 16 6.86 -29.00 -6.99
N ASP A 17 5.54 -29.06 -7.01
CA ASP A 17 4.78 -29.32 -8.23
C ASP A 17 4.66 -28.04 -9.08
N MET A 18 4.80 -28.18 -10.39
CA MET A 18 4.74 -27.05 -11.31
C MET A 18 3.33 -26.44 -11.35
N ASP A 19 2.29 -27.27 -11.31
CA ASP A 19 0.90 -26.81 -11.38
C ASP A 19 0.51 -26.06 -10.10
N ASP A 20 0.98 -26.55 -8.95
CA ASP A 20 0.85 -25.89 -7.66
C ASP A 20 1.51 -24.50 -7.69
N SER A 21 2.71 -24.39 -8.26
CA SER A 21 3.44 -23.13 -8.40
C SER A 21 2.71 -22.13 -9.30
N ILE A 22 2.19 -22.58 -10.46
CA ILE A 22 1.40 -21.75 -11.38
C ILE A 22 0.13 -21.22 -10.69
N SER A 23 -0.53 -22.06 -9.89
CA SER A 23 -1.74 -21.68 -9.17
C SER A 23 -1.50 -20.56 -8.15
N VAL A 24 -0.39 -20.62 -7.40
CA VAL A 24 0.00 -19.58 -6.45
C VAL A 24 0.32 -18.26 -7.17
N VAL A 25 1.08 -18.32 -8.27
CA VAL A 25 1.40 -17.13 -9.08
C VAL A 25 0.13 -16.46 -9.59
N LYS A 26 -0.83 -17.24 -10.11
CA LYS A 26 -2.11 -16.72 -10.61
C LYS A 26 -2.90 -15.98 -9.53
N ILE A 27 -3.01 -16.59 -8.34
CA ILE A 27 -3.68 -16.01 -7.18
C ILE A 27 -2.99 -14.69 -6.80
N CYS A 28 -1.69 -14.71 -6.55
CA CYS A 28 -0.93 -13.51 -6.17
C CYS A 28 -1.09 -12.38 -7.20
N THR A 29 -1.04 -12.71 -8.49
CA THR A 29 -1.21 -11.74 -9.59
C THR A 29 -2.58 -11.07 -9.56
N GLN A 30 -3.66 -11.85 -9.45
CA GLN A 30 -5.03 -11.33 -9.40
C GLN A 30 -5.25 -10.40 -8.21
N TYR A 31 -4.73 -10.77 -7.03
CA TYR A 31 -4.85 -9.96 -5.83
C TYR A 31 -4.00 -8.68 -5.89
N ALA A 32 -2.77 -8.77 -6.40
CA ALA A 32 -1.92 -7.60 -6.60
C ALA A 32 -2.59 -6.58 -7.53
N GLN A 33 -3.13 -7.04 -8.67
CA GLN A 33 -3.84 -6.16 -9.61
C GLN A 33 -5.08 -5.52 -8.98
N LYS A 34 -5.93 -6.30 -8.30
CA LYS A 34 -7.15 -5.79 -7.67
C LYS A 34 -6.84 -4.78 -6.56
N GLY A 35 -5.81 -5.04 -5.75
CA GLY A 35 -5.35 -4.15 -4.69
C GLY A 35 -4.79 -2.83 -5.24
N MET A 36 -3.96 -2.91 -6.29
CA MET A 36 -3.37 -1.76 -6.95
C MET A 36 -4.43 -0.79 -7.49
N TRP A 37 -5.43 -1.28 -8.21
CA TRP A 37 -6.53 -0.45 -8.69
C TRP A 37 -7.32 0.21 -7.55
N ASN A 38 -7.54 -0.52 -6.46
CA ASN A 38 -8.29 0.01 -5.31
C ASN A 38 -7.55 1.18 -4.66
N ILE A 39 -6.24 1.02 -4.38
CA ILE A 39 -5.41 2.07 -3.78
C ILE A 39 -5.26 3.25 -4.74
N PHE A 40 -5.06 3.00 -6.03
CA PHE A 40 -4.96 4.04 -7.03
C PHE A 40 -6.20 4.94 -7.07
N ILE A 41 -7.40 4.35 -7.11
CA ILE A 41 -8.67 5.10 -7.13
C ILE A 41 -8.87 5.86 -5.81
N ALA A 42 -8.56 5.25 -4.67
CA ALA A 42 -8.62 5.94 -3.39
C ALA A 42 -7.70 7.17 -3.37
N LEU A 43 -6.45 7.01 -3.80
CA LEU A 43 -5.42 8.04 -3.78
C LEU A 43 -5.78 9.22 -4.70
N ILE A 44 -6.11 8.95 -5.96
CA ILE A 44 -6.44 10.01 -6.92
C ILE A 44 -7.71 10.75 -6.49
N SER A 45 -8.74 10.03 -6.01
CA SER A 45 -9.99 10.65 -5.59
C SER A 45 -9.79 11.55 -4.36
N LEU A 46 -9.05 11.11 -3.35
CA LEU A 46 -8.75 11.93 -2.18
C LEU A 46 -7.88 13.15 -2.53
N THR A 47 -6.87 12.95 -3.39
CA THR A 47 -6.00 14.05 -3.86
C THR A 47 -6.82 15.13 -4.56
N LEU A 48 -7.69 14.74 -5.50
CA LEU A 48 -8.55 15.68 -6.22
C LEU A 48 -9.59 16.34 -5.29
N ALA A 49 -10.20 15.59 -4.39
CA ALA A 49 -11.16 16.12 -3.43
C ALA A 49 -10.55 17.23 -2.56
N PHE A 50 -9.34 17.00 -2.05
CA PHE A 50 -8.65 17.99 -1.21
C PHE A 50 -8.20 19.20 -2.02
N ALA A 51 -7.67 19.00 -3.24
CA ALA A 51 -7.23 20.07 -4.12
C ALA A 51 -8.38 20.99 -4.58
N PHE A 52 -9.55 20.44 -4.93
CA PHE A 52 -10.73 21.21 -5.33
C PHE A 52 -11.52 21.79 -4.14
N GLY A 53 -11.37 21.23 -2.94
CA GLY A 53 -12.06 21.72 -1.75
C GLY A 53 -11.50 23.06 -1.28
N ASP A 54 -10.27 23.05 -0.79
CA ASP A 54 -9.57 24.25 -0.36
C ASP A 54 -8.07 24.14 -0.69
N PRO A 55 -7.55 25.03 -1.57
CA PRO A 55 -6.13 25.10 -1.90
C PRO A 55 -5.21 25.19 -0.67
N ASN A 56 -5.59 25.95 0.37
CA ASN A 56 -4.77 26.11 1.56
C ASN A 56 -4.69 24.81 2.36
N PHE A 57 -5.84 24.14 2.52
CA PHE A 57 -5.90 22.81 3.11
C PHE A 57 -5.05 21.81 2.32
N PHE A 58 -5.12 21.83 0.99
CA PHE A 58 -4.34 20.92 0.14
C PHE A 58 -2.83 21.13 0.29
N VAL A 59 -2.36 22.37 0.36
CA VAL A 59 -0.94 22.68 0.62
C VAL A 59 -0.51 22.14 1.99
N ALA A 60 -1.31 22.34 3.04
CA ALA A 60 -1.02 21.79 4.36
C ALA A 60 -0.98 20.25 4.35
N TYR A 61 -1.87 19.60 3.59
CA TYR A 61 -1.86 18.16 3.37
C TYR A 61 -0.57 17.68 2.67
N LEU A 62 -0.11 18.37 1.63
CA LEU A 62 1.13 18.03 0.93
C LEU A 62 2.37 18.12 1.83
N ILE A 63 2.45 19.15 2.67
CA ILE A 63 3.54 19.29 3.64
C ILE A 63 3.47 18.13 4.65
N SER A 64 2.28 17.82 5.15
CA SER A 64 2.05 16.73 6.10
C SER A 64 2.48 15.37 5.53
N ILE A 65 1.98 14.99 4.36
CA ILE A 65 2.31 13.69 3.75
C ILE A 65 3.79 13.58 3.39
N ALA A 66 4.46 14.68 3.03
CA ALA A 66 5.89 14.69 2.77
C ALA A 66 6.69 14.44 4.06
N VAL A 67 6.38 15.16 5.14
CA VAL A 67 7.09 15.03 6.42
C VAL A 67 6.83 13.66 7.05
N PHE A 68 5.58 13.31 7.31
CA PHE A 68 5.24 12.05 7.98
C PHE A 68 5.54 10.85 7.08
N GLY A 69 5.26 10.94 5.78
CA GLY A 69 5.54 9.87 4.82
C GLY A 69 7.03 9.57 4.71
N LEU A 70 7.91 10.57 4.74
CA LEU A 70 9.35 10.34 4.71
C LEU A 70 9.82 9.55 5.94
N PHE A 71 9.47 9.99 7.14
CA PHE A 71 9.89 9.31 8.38
C PHE A 71 9.31 7.90 8.46
N GLN A 72 8.05 7.71 8.05
CA GLN A 72 7.41 6.41 8.04
C GLN A 72 8.07 5.47 7.01
N ALA A 73 8.44 5.97 5.82
CA ALA A 73 9.15 5.18 4.80
C ALA A 73 10.50 4.68 5.32
N ILE A 74 11.30 5.57 5.93
CA ILE A 74 12.61 5.22 6.51
C ILE A 74 12.44 4.20 7.63
N TYR A 75 11.49 4.42 8.53
CA TYR A 75 11.20 3.49 9.62
C TYR A 75 10.87 2.09 9.11
N MET A 76 9.93 1.97 8.17
CA MET A 76 9.49 0.68 7.65
C MET A 76 10.59 -0.04 6.86
N ALA A 77 11.36 0.69 6.05
CA ALA A 77 12.49 0.13 5.31
C ALA A 77 13.57 -0.42 6.27
N ASN A 78 13.95 0.36 7.28
CA ASN A 78 14.99 -0.04 8.23
C ASN A 78 14.52 -1.16 9.16
N ALA A 79 13.29 -1.10 9.66
CA ALA A 79 12.73 -2.15 10.51
C ALA A 79 12.65 -3.49 9.76
N GLY A 80 12.07 -3.50 8.56
CA GLY A 80 11.96 -4.73 7.76
C GLY A 80 13.34 -5.27 7.34
N GLY A 81 14.26 -4.40 6.92
CA GLY A 81 15.62 -4.81 6.59
C GLY A 81 16.42 -5.35 7.78
N SER A 82 16.20 -4.80 8.97
CA SER A 82 16.83 -5.29 10.21
C SER A 82 16.32 -6.68 10.57
N TRP A 83 15.03 -6.95 10.44
CA TRP A 83 14.46 -8.29 10.70
C TRP A 83 14.96 -9.34 9.69
N ASP A 84 15.05 -9.01 8.39
CA ASP A 84 15.62 -9.93 7.40
C ASP A 84 17.09 -10.23 7.68
N ASN A 85 17.88 -9.21 8.02
CA ASN A 85 19.29 -9.38 8.35
C ASN A 85 19.49 -10.19 9.64
N ALA A 86 18.65 -9.96 10.65
CA ALA A 86 18.68 -10.76 11.88
C ALA A 86 18.40 -12.24 11.59
N LYS A 87 17.42 -12.55 10.73
CA LYS A 87 17.16 -13.92 10.26
C LYS A 87 18.38 -14.51 9.54
N LYS A 88 19.01 -13.76 8.63
CA LYS A 88 20.22 -14.22 7.91
C LYS A 88 21.39 -14.52 8.84
N VAL A 89 21.60 -13.73 9.89
CA VAL A 89 22.63 -14.00 10.91
C VAL A 89 22.37 -15.34 11.61
N VAL A 90 21.12 -15.63 11.98
CA VAL A 90 20.74 -16.91 12.59
C VAL A 90 20.96 -18.07 11.62
N GLU A 91 20.61 -17.90 10.34
CA GLU A 91 20.72 -18.93 9.32
C GLU A 91 22.16 -19.26 8.89
N VAL A 92 23.01 -18.24 8.77
CA VAL A 92 24.33 -18.34 8.11
C VAL A 92 25.46 -18.33 9.12
N ASP A 93 25.47 -17.36 10.03
CA ASP A 93 26.58 -17.16 10.96
C ASP A 93 26.46 -18.09 12.18
N LEU A 94 25.28 -18.13 12.79
CA LEU A 94 25.00 -19.01 13.94
C LEU A 94 24.69 -20.45 13.52
N LYS A 95 24.24 -20.66 12.27
CA LYS A 95 23.84 -21.97 11.71
C LYS A 95 22.76 -22.68 12.53
N GLU A 96 21.90 -21.92 13.19
CA GLU A 96 20.85 -22.43 14.09
C GLU A 96 19.52 -22.65 13.36
N LYS A 97 19.55 -23.24 12.15
CA LYS A 97 18.31 -23.56 11.42
C LYS A 97 17.48 -24.59 12.18
N ASN A 98 16.16 -24.43 12.14
CA ASN A 98 15.17 -25.27 12.83
C ASN A 98 15.25 -25.20 14.37
N THR A 99 15.80 -24.12 14.92
CA THR A 99 15.75 -23.83 16.36
C THR A 99 14.57 -22.89 16.69
N PRO A 100 14.15 -22.79 17.96
CA PRO A 100 13.17 -21.80 18.39
C PRO A 100 13.59 -20.36 18.07
N LEU A 101 14.90 -20.07 18.05
CA LEU A 101 15.44 -18.76 17.66
C LEU A 101 15.19 -18.48 16.17
N HIS A 102 15.40 -19.47 15.31
CA HIS A 102 15.15 -19.35 13.87
C HIS A 102 13.66 -19.19 13.56
N GLU A 103 12.78 -19.92 14.26
CA GLU A 103 11.33 -19.73 14.09
C GLU A 103 10.91 -18.30 14.47
N ALA A 104 11.44 -17.76 15.57
CA ALA A 104 11.16 -16.39 15.99
C ALA A 104 11.67 -15.35 14.97
N SER A 105 12.86 -15.56 14.38
CA SER A 105 13.41 -14.64 13.38
C SER A 105 12.65 -14.70 12.04
N ILE A 106 12.13 -15.87 11.65
CA ILE A 106 11.22 -16.00 10.50
C ILE A 106 9.93 -15.18 10.71
N VAL A 107 9.34 -15.23 11.91
CA VAL A 107 8.15 -14.43 12.21
C VAL A 107 8.46 -12.93 12.08
N GLY A 108 9.61 -12.49 12.59
CA GLY A 108 10.06 -11.10 12.44
C GLY A 108 10.19 -10.67 10.98
N ASP A 109 10.85 -11.48 10.15
CA ASP A 109 11.00 -11.18 8.71
C ASP A 109 9.66 -11.19 7.98
N THR A 110 8.75 -12.12 8.31
CA THR A 110 7.41 -12.18 7.71
C THR A 110 6.57 -10.92 8.03
N VAL A 111 6.76 -10.32 9.20
CA VAL A 111 6.16 -9.02 9.56
C VAL A 111 6.86 -7.87 8.81
N GLY A 112 8.17 -7.98 8.59
CA GLY A 112 9.00 -6.99 7.91
C GLY A 112 8.86 -6.94 6.38
N ASP A 113 8.47 -8.04 5.73
CA ASP A 113 8.35 -8.13 4.27
C ASP A 113 7.39 -7.07 3.68
N PRO A 114 6.14 -6.91 4.19
CA PRO A 114 5.27 -5.83 3.70
C PRO A 114 5.84 -4.43 3.93
N PHE A 115 6.62 -4.25 5.00
CA PHE A 115 7.20 -2.96 5.37
C PHE A 115 8.32 -2.55 4.40
N LYS A 116 9.30 -3.43 4.16
CA LYS A 116 10.48 -3.13 3.34
C LYS A 116 10.21 -3.23 1.84
N ASP A 117 9.34 -4.14 1.39
CA ASP A 117 9.16 -4.41 -0.05
C ASP A 117 7.91 -3.78 -0.66
N THR A 118 6.92 -3.42 0.16
CA THR A 118 5.65 -2.86 -0.33
C THR A 118 5.41 -1.44 0.15
N THR A 119 5.19 -1.24 1.45
CA THR A 119 4.68 0.04 1.95
C THR A 119 5.73 1.14 1.93
N SER A 120 6.97 0.87 2.37
CA SER A 120 8.04 1.89 2.41
C SER A 120 8.41 2.40 1.02
N VAL A 121 8.58 1.48 0.06
CA VAL A 121 8.92 1.79 -1.34
C VAL A 121 7.80 2.57 -2.03
N SER A 122 6.53 2.28 -1.69
CA SER A 122 5.35 2.91 -2.30
C SER A 122 5.10 4.36 -1.84
N LEU A 123 5.62 4.77 -0.68
CA LEU A 123 5.37 6.11 -0.14
C LEU A 123 5.92 7.23 -1.02
N ASN A 124 7.10 7.05 -1.63
CA ASN A 124 7.71 8.05 -2.50
C ASN A 124 6.88 8.29 -3.79
N PRO A 125 6.47 7.25 -4.54
CA PRO A 125 5.49 7.40 -5.63
C PRO A 125 4.18 8.06 -5.19
N ILE A 126 3.63 7.70 -4.03
CA ILE A 126 2.38 8.29 -3.51
C ILE A 126 2.52 9.80 -3.31
N ILE A 127 3.63 10.26 -2.70
CA ILE A 127 3.89 11.68 -2.47
C ILE A 127 4.05 12.41 -3.81
N LYS A 128 4.92 11.90 -4.71
CA LYS A 128 5.14 12.53 -6.02
C LYS A 128 3.89 12.61 -6.87
N PHE A 129 3.09 11.54 -6.86
CA PHE A 129 1.81 11.49 -7.57
C PHE A 129 0.82 12.51 -7.00
N SER A 130 0.64 12.53 -5.67
CA SER A 130 -0.29 13.45 -5.01
C SER A 130 0.09 14.91 -5.28
N THR A 131 1.38 15.23 -5.24
CA THR A 131 1.89 16.56 -5.55
C THR A 131 1.64 16.94 -7.01
N LEU A 132 1.99 16.06 -7.97
CA LEU A 132 1.86 16.37 -9.40
C LEU A 132 0.40 16.60 -9.81
N PHE A 133 -0.50 15.66 -9.49
CA PHE A 133 -1.91 15.78 -9.88
C PHE A 133 -2.64 16.82 -9.05
N GLY A 134 -2.30 16.93 -7.77
CA GLY A 134 -2.96 17.87 -6.88
C GLY A 134 -2.62 19.33 -7.15
N LEU A 135 -1.37 19.65 -7.54
CA LEU A 135 -1.02 21.02 -7.94
C LEU A 135 -1.78 21.45 -9.20
N LEU A 136 -1.92 20.55 -10.20
CA LEU A 136 -2.72 20.82 -11.39
C LEU A 136 -4.19 21.07 -11.03
N ALA A 137 -4.78 20.23 -10.16
CA ALA A 137 -6.16 20.40 -9.70
C ALA A 137 -6.34 21.67 -8.84
N THR A 138 -5.33 22.04 -8.06
CA THR A 138 -5.34 23.27 -7.25
C THR A 138 -5.36 24.51 -8.13
N GLU A 139 -4.53 24.55 -9.18
CA GLU A 139 -4.54 25.64 -10.16
C GLU A 139 -5.92 25.76 -10.82
N MET A 140 -6.50 24.65 -11.26
CA MET A 140 -7.86 24.64 -11.81
C MET A 140 -8.89 25.17 -10.80
N SER A 141 -8.79 24.76 -9.54
CA SER A 141 -9.68 25.22 -8.48
C SER A 141 -9.57 26.73 -8.23
N ILE A 142 -8.37 27.30 -8.31
CA ILE A 142 -8.15 28.75 -8.14
C ILE A 142 -8.77 29.52 -9.31
N GLN A 143 -8.53 29.04 -10.54
CA GLN A 143 -9.10 29.66 -11.75
C GLN A 143 -10.64 29.66 -11.73
N MET A 144 -11.27 28.56 -11.30
CA MET A 144 -12.73 28.47 -11.16
C MET A 144 -13.29 29.51 -10.17
N LYS A 145 -12.60 29.75 -9.06
CA LYS A 145 -13.01 30.73 -8.04
C LYS A 145 -12.85 32.19 -8.48
N TYR A 146 -11.95 32.46 -9.43
CA TYR A 146 -11.69 33.81 -9.92
C TYR A 146 -12.59 34.20 -11.11
N VAL A 147 -12.99 33.23 -11.93
CA VAL A 147 -13.70 33.46 -13.20
C VAL A 147 -15.22 33.33 -13.08
N GLU A 148 -15.75 32.48 -12.19
CA GLU A 148 -17.19 32.22 -12.09
C GLU A 148 -17.86 32.97 -10.93
N THR A 149 -19.10 33.43 -11.14
CA THR A 149 -19.95 34.02 -10.08
C THR A 149 -20.42 32.99 -9.05
N THR A 150 -20.28 31.70 -9.34
CA THR A 150 -20.66 30.59 -8.46
C THR A 150 -19.47 29.65 -8.32
N ASP A 151 -19.05 29.37 -7.09
CA ASP A 151 -17.95 28.44 -6.84
C ASP A 151 -18.39 26.98 -7.11
N ILE A 152 -18.00 26.44 -8.27
CA ILE A 152 -18.26 25.05 -8.65
C ILE A 152 -17.27 24.05 -8.05
N SER A 153 -16.16 24.52 -7.45
CA SER A 153 -15.06 23.64 -7.02
C SER A 153 -15.52 22.64 -5.95
N LEU A 154 -16.38 23.10 -5.04
CA LEU A 154 -16.93 22.26 -3.97
C LEU A 154 -17.85 21.14 -4.52
N TYR A 155 -18.61 21.42 -5.57
CA TYR A 155 -19.47 20.43 -6.22
C TYR A 155 -18.67 19.32 -6.92
N ILE A 156 -17.42 19.62 -7.32
CA ILE A 156 -16.48 18.63 -7.84
C ILE A 156 -15.81 17.87 -6.68
N ALA A 157 -15.43 18.58 -5.62
CA ALA A 157 -14.72 17.98 -4.47
C ALA A 157 -15.54 16.92 -3.73
N ILE A 158 -16.84 17.15 -3.49
CA ILE A 158 -17.69 16.26 -2.70
C ILE A 158 -17.82 14.85 -3.32
N PRO A 159 -18.15 14.68 -4.61
CA PRO A 159 -18.18 13.36 -5.25
C PRO A 159 -16.85 12.62 -5.16
N PHE A 160 -15.73 13.30 -5.38
CA PHE A 160 -14.40 12.71 -5.24
C PHE A 160 -14.11 12.29 -3.80
N LEU A 161 -14.52 13.09 -2.82
CA LEU A 161 -14.35 12.75 -1.40
C LEU A 161 -15.12 11.48 -1.05
N ILE A 162 -16.40 11.41 -1.46
CA ILE A 162 -17.25 10.23 -1.24
C ILE A 162 -16.64 8.99 -1.92
N LEU A 163 -16.20 9.12 -3.17
CA LEU A 163 -15.56 8.04 -3.91
C LEU A 163 -14.28 7.56 -3.21
N GLY A 164 -13.43 8.50 -2.79
CA GLY A 164 -12.21 8.21 -2.04
C GLY A 164 -12.48 7.44 -0.75
N LEU A 165 -13.41 7.94 0.08
CA LEU A 165 -13.81 7.29 1.33
C LEU A 165 -14.42 5.90 1.10
N CYS A 166 -15.23 5.73 0.05
CA CYS A 166 -15.77 4.43 -0.35
C CYS A 166 -14.65 3.43 -0.69
N PHE A 167 -13.62 3.85 -1.42
CA PHE A 167 -12.50 2.98 -1.79
C PHE A 167 -11.54 2.70 -0.61
N VAL A 168 -11.39 3.65 0.32
CA VAL A 168 -10.71 3.42 1.61
C VAL A 168 -11.46 2.36 2.42
N TRP A 169 -12.77 2.53 2.61
CA TRP A 169 -13.60 1.54 3.31
C TRP A 169 -13.54 0.16 2.63
N ARG A 170 -13.64 0.14 1.29
CA ARG A 170 -13.52 -1.09 0.49
C ARG A 170 -12.21 -1.81 0.76
N SER A 171 -11.12 -1.07 0.98
CA SER A 171 -9.81 -1.63 1.33
C SER A 171 -9.83 -2.46 2.61
N PHE A 172 -10.44 -1.93 3.67
CA PHE A 172 -10.46 -2.59 4.98
C PHE A 172 -11.47 -3.74 5.09
N TYR A 173 -12.62 -3.62 4.42
CA TYR A 173 -13.76 -4.50 4.66
C TYR A 173 -14.12 -5.41 3.49
N ARG A 174 -13.85 -4.99 2.26
CA ARG A 174 -14.36 -5.68 1.05
C ARG A 174 -13.26 -6.30 0.18
N MET A 175 -11.99 -6.05 0.52
CA MET A 175 -10.84 -6.73 -0.07
C MET A 175 -10.34 -7.92 0.77
N ARG A 176 -11.04 -8.26 1.86
CA ARG A 176 -10.74 -9.46 2.64
C ARG A 176 -10.95 -10.71 1.81
N ILE A 177 -10.06 -11.69 2.01
CA ILE A 177 -10.16 -12.99 1.37
C ILE A 177 -11.42 -13.67 1.92
N PRO A 178 -12.41 -14.01 1.07
CA PRO A 178 -13.51 -14.84 1.52
C PRO A 178 -12.93 -16.19 1.96
N THR A 179 -13.20 -16.58 3.19
CA THR A 179 -12.94 -17.92 3.70
C THR A 179 -13.89 -18.87 2.95
N VAL A 180 -13.50 -19.29 1.75
CA VAL A 180 -14.03 -20.51 1.13
C VAL A 180 -13.20 -21.64 1.70
#